data_AF-A0A2V8G2J1-F1
#
_entry.id   AF-A0A2V8G2J1-F1
#
_cell.length_a   1.000
_cell.length_b   1.000
_cell.length_c   1.000
_cell.angle_alpha   90.00
_cell.angle_beta   90.00
_cell.angle_gamma   90.00
#
_symmetry.space_group_name_H-M   'P 1'
#
loop_
_entity.id
_entity.type
_entity.pdbx_description
1 polymer ?
#
loop_
_entity_poly.entity_id
_entity_poly.type
_entity_poly.pdbx_seq_one_letter_code
_entity_poly.pdbx_strand_id
1 'polypeptide(L)'
;LLQVKTQVAISMADQHMLEKKQKEQEDKASEWMRKAELAVDKEQDDLARAALERYQSFTTLGEGYAQQVADQRLQVETLRNALRKLDQKLAEAHAKSDLLLAQHRRARALEKASDAQLAIGDRSNVASFDRLQQKVIRSEAVSQAKSELVAD
;
A
#
# COMPACT_ATOMS: atom_id res chain seq x y z
N LEU A 1 -3.99 1.96 3.15
CA LEU A 1 -2.76 1.66 2.39
C LEU A 1 -2.59 2.54 1.17
N LEU A 2 -3.60 2.66 0.30
CA LEU A 2 -3.54 3.51 -0.90
C LEU A 2 -3.15 4.95 -0.57
N GLN A 3 -3.83 5.59 0.38
CA GLN A 3 -3.55 6.97 0.79
C GLN A 3 -2.11 7.20 1.27
N VAL A 4 -1.54 6.26 2.05
CA VAL A 4 -0.14 6.37 2.53
C VAL A 4 0.84 6.20 1.38
N LYS A 5 0.59 5.25 0.46
CA LYS A 5 1.40 5.06 -0.76
C LYS A 5 1.35 6.29 -1.65
N THR A 6 0.16 6.89 -1.83
CA THR A 6 -0.02 8.14 -2.56
C THR A 6 0.75 9.28 -1.90
N GLN A 7 0.69 9.41 -0.58
CA GLN A 7 1.42 10.47 0.12
C GLN A 7 2.94 10.34 -0.05
N VAL A 8 3.48 9.11 0.06
CA VAL A 8 4.91 8.85 -0.22
C VAL A 8 5.26 9.23 -1.66
N ALA A 9 4.40 8.90 -2.63
CA ALA A 9 4.64 9.25 -4.04
C ALA A 9 4.62 10.77 -4.27
N ILE A 10 3.69 11.49 -3.65
CA ILE A 10 3.64 12.96 -3.71
C ILE A 10 4.92 13.55 -3.12
N SER A 11 5.33 13.13 -1.92
CA SER A 11 6.55 13.62 -1.28
C SER A 11 7.82 13.33 -2.11
N MET A 12 7.86 12.20 -2.84
CA MET A 12 8.94 11.91 -3.78
C MET A 12 8.91 12.82 -5.01
N ALA A 13 7.73 13.10 -5.55
CA ALA A 13 7.58 14.04 -6.66
C ALA A 13 8.04 15.45 -6.25
N ASP A 14 7.67 15.90 -5.06
CA ASP A 14 8.11 17.19 -4.50
C ASP A 14 9.64 17.24 -4.34
N GLN A 15 10.26 16.15 -3.87
CA GLN A 15 11.72 16.04 -3.78
C GLN A 15 12.36 16.22 -5.17
N HIS A 16 11.88 15.52 -6.20
CA HIS A 16 12.43 15.65 -7.54
C HIS A 16 12.24 17.06 -8.14
N MET A 17 11.13 17.71 -7.82
CA MET A 17 10.90 19.09 -8.23
C MET A 17 11.89 20.06 -7.56
N LEU A 18 12.21 19.84 -6.28
CA LEU A 18 13.21 20.63 -5.56
C LEU A 18 14.62 20.38 -6.12
N GLU A 19 15.00 19.12 -6.36
CA GLU A 19 16.28 18.75 -6.99
C GLU A 19 16.45 19.40 -8.37
N LYS A 20 15.38 19.42 -9.17
CA LYS A 20 15.39 20.11 -10.47
C LYS A 20 15.61 21.61 -10.31
N LYS A 21 14.92 22.26 -9.38
CA LYS A 21 15.08 23.71 -9.11
C LYS A 21 16.48 24.04 -8.60
N GLN A 22 17.04 23.20 -7.73
CA GLN A 22 18.42 23.34 -7.25
C GLN A 22 19.38 23.33 -8.44
N LYS A 23 19.29 22.30 -9.29
CA LYS A 23 20.13 22.17 -10.48
C LYS A 23 19.98 23.36 -11.44
N GLU A 24 18.76 23.84 -11.65
CA GLU A 24 18.53 25.04 -12.47
C GLU A 24 19.24 26.29 -11.91
N GLN A 25 19.37 26.44 -10.59
CA GLN A 25 20.14 27.55 -10.01
C GLN A 25 21.64 27.33 -10.14
N GLU A 26 22.13 26.10 -9.94
CA GLU A 26 23.54 25.74 -10.12
C GLU A 26 24.01 25.97 -11.57
N ASP A 27 23.17 25.62 -12.55
CA ASP A 27 23.43 25.85 -13.98
C ASP A 27 23.49 27.37 -14.28
N LYS A 28 22.55 28.16 -13.73
CA LYS A 28 22.57 29.63 -13.88
C LYS A 28 23.78 30.25 -13.20
N ALA A 29 24.14 29.81 -12.00
CA ALA A 29 25.35 30.25 -11.32
C ALA A 29 26.57 29.98 -12.21
N SER A 30 26.71 28.75 -12.72
CA SER A 30 27.80 28.38 -13.62
C SER A 30 27.85 29.24 -14.89
N GLU A 31 26.70 29.59 -15.46
CA GLU A 31 26.62 30.50 -16.62
C GLU A 31 27.10 31.92 -16.29
N TRP A 32 26.68 32.47 -15.14
CA TRP A 32 27.13 33.79 -14.69
C TRP A 32 28.61 33.83 -14.32
N MET A 33 29.13 32.74 -13.77
CA MET A 33 30.57 32.59 -13.52
C MET A 33 31.36 32.66 -14.83
N ARG A 34 30.96 31.91 -15.85
CA ARG A 34 31.59 31.97 -17.19
C ARG A 34 31.52 33.36 -17.81
N LYS A 35 30.41 34.09 -17.61
CA LYS A 35 30.28 35.49 -18.07
C LYS A 35 31.23 36.42 -17.33
N ALA A 36 31.41 36.21 -16.03
CA ALA A 36 32.37 36.98 -15.24
C ALA A 36 33.80 36.72 -15.71
N GLU A 37 34.18 35.45 -15.92
CA GLU A 37 35.49 35.06 -16.45
C GLU A 37 35.77 35.74 -17.80
N LEU A 38 34.82 35.67 -18.74
CA LEU A 38 34.96 36.32 -20.05
C LEU A 38 35.09 37.86 -19.95
N ALA A 39 34.45 38.48 -18.96
CA ALA A 39 34.54 39.92 -18.74
C ALA A 39 35.91 40.31 -18.18
N VAL A 40 36.46 39.51 -17.27
CA VAL A 40 37.84 39.67 -16.74
C VAL A 40 38.86 39.52 -17.87
N ASP A 41 38.71 38.51 -18.73
CA ASP A 41 39.59 38.28 -19.89
C ASP A 41 39.59 39.47 -20.87
N LYS A 42 38.52 40.26 -20.87
CA LYS A 42 38.35 41.46 -21.71
C LYS A 42 38.68 42.76 -20.95
N GLU A 43 39.20 42.67 -19.74
CA GLU A 43 39.50 43.83 -18.86
C GLU A 43 38.28 44.71 -18.56
N GLN A 44 37.08 44.10 -18.53
CA GLN A 44 35.80 44.76 -18.27
C GLN A 44 35.38 44.56 -16.81
N ASP A 45 36.13 45.14 -15.88
CA ASP A 45 36.01 44.90 -14.44
C ASP A 45 34.61 45.19 -13.86
N ASP A 46 33.94 46.26 -14.32
CA ASP A 46 32.59 46.59 -13.85
C ASP A 46 31.56 45.54 -14.29
N LEU A 47 31.71 44.98 -15.48
CA LEU A 47 30.84 43.92 -16.00
C LEU A 47 31.13 42.59 -15.31
N ALA A 48 32.40 42.30 -15.02
CA ALA A 48 32.80 41.15 -14.22
C ALA A 48 32.19 41.21 -12.81
N ARG A 49 32.27 42.37 -12.13
CA ARG A 49 31.69 42.56 -10.79
C ARG A 49 30.18 42.33 -10.79
N ALA A 50 29.46 42.91 -11.76
CA ALA A 50 28.02 42.71 -11.90
C ALA A 50 27.65 41.24 -12.17
N ALA A 51 28.44 40.53 -12.97
CA ALA A 51 28.24 39.09 -13.22
C ALA A 51 28.50 38.25 -11.97
N LEU A 52 29.52 38.57 -11.17
CA LEU A 52 29.81 37.91 -9.90
C LEU A 52 28.72 38.13 -8.84
N GLU A 53 28.12 39.32 -8.78
CA GLU A 53 26.96 39.57 -7.91
C GLU A 53 25.77 38.67 -8.28
N ARG A 54 25.51 38.49 -9.58
CA ARG A 54 24.47 37.56 -10.06
C ARG A 54 24.81 36.12 -9.73
N TYR A 55 26.06 35.70 -9.97
CA TYR A 55 26.55 34.37 -9.58
C TYR A 55 26.29 34.11 -8.10
N GLN A 56 26.70 35.02 -7.22
CA GLN A 56 26.53 34.86 -5.78
C GLN A 56 25.05 34.76 -5.39
N SER A 57 24.18 35.56 -6.01
CA SER A 57 22.73 35.47 -5.79
C SER A 57 22.16 34.10 -6.17
N PHE A 58 22.57 33.52 -7.30
CA PHE A 58 22.13 32.19 -7.73
C PHE A 58 22.70 31.08 -6.85
N THR A 59 23.96 31.20 -6.41
CA THR A 59 24.59 30.25 -5.49
C THR A 59 23.87 30.21 -4.15
N THR A 60 23.60 31.37 -3.52
CA THR A 60 22.83 31.43 -2.27
C THR A 60 21.44 30.83 -2.42
N LEU A 61 20.77 31.06 -3.56
CA LEU A 61 19.47 30.45 -3.82
C LEU A 61 19.57 28.92 -4.01
N GLY A 62 20.64 28.45 -4.69
CA GLY A 62 20.95 27.04 -4.84
C GLY A 62 21.20 26.34 -3.50
N GLU A 63 21.95 26.96 -2.60
CA GLU A 63 22.18 26.47 -1.23
C GLU A 63 20.86 26.36 -0.45
N GLY A 64 19.96 27.34 -0.59
CA GLY A 64 18.63 27.30 0.00
C GLY A 64 17.79 26.11 -0.51
N TYR A 65 17.85 25.81 -1.81
CA TYR A 65 17.21 24.61 -2.36
C TYR A 65 17.89 23.32 -1.91
N ALA A 66 19.22 23.29 -1.79
CA ALA A 66 19.96 22.12 -1.31
C ALA A 66 19.52 21.73 0.12
N GLN A 67 19.33 22.72 0.99
CA GLN A 67 18.79 22.47 2.33
C GLN A 67 17.38 21.89 2.28
N GLN A 68 16.50 22.46 1.45
CA GLN A 68 15.12 21.95 1.28
C GLN A 68 15.11 20.51 0.73
N VAL A 69 16.00 20.19 -0.21
CA VAL A 69 16.16 18.83 -0.75
C VAL A 69 16.60 17.86 0.35
N ALA A 70 17.56 18.26 1.19
CA ALA A 70 18.02 17.44 2.31
C ALA A 70 16.89 17.15 3.30
N ASP A 71 16.12 18.18 3.68
CA ASP A 71 15.00 18.04 4.60
C ASP A 71 13.90 17.15 4.00
N GLN A 72 13.55 17.35 2.72
CA GLN A 72 12.54 16.55 2.03
C GLN A 72 12.97 15.08 1.91
N ARG A 73 14.27 14.82 1.67
CA ARG A 73 14.81 13.46 1.58
C ARG A 73 14.65 12.70 2.90
N LEU A 74 14.90 13.35 4.04
CA LEU A 74 14.68 12.77 5.38
C LEU A 74 13.20 12.44 5.62
N GLN A 75 12.29 13.32 5.18
CA GLN A 75 10.84 13.08 5.28
C GLN A 75 10.41 11.88 4.42
N VAL A 76 10.87 11.81 3.17
CA VAL A 76 10.58 10.69 2.26
C VAL A 76 11.08 9.37 2.84
N GLU A 77 12.28 9.34 3.41
CA GLU A 77 12.82 8.15 4.07
C GLU A 77 11.97 7.72 5.28
N THR A 78 11.58 8.67 6.11
CA THR A 78 10.70 8.43 7.26
C THR A 78 9.37 7.82 6.83
N LEU A 79 8.73 8.39 5.80
CA LEU A 79 7.46 7.90 5.27
C LEU A 79 7.61 6.50 4.64
N ARG A 80 8.69 6.24 3.90
CA ARG A 80 9.00 4.91 3.35
C ARG A 80 9.17 3.86 4.44
N ASN A 81 9.88 4.20 5.51
CA ASN A 81 10.08 3.30 6.64
C ASN A 81 8.78 3.03 7.40
N ALA A 82 7.94 4.06 7.59
CA ALA A 82 6.61 3.89 8.18
C ALA A 82 5.71 3.00 7.32
N LEU A 83 5.71 3.19 6.00
CA LEU A 83 4.95 2.37 5.05
C LEU A 83 5.38 0.90 5.10
N ARG A 84 6.69 0.61 5.10
CA ARG A 84 7.20 -0.77 5.23
C ARG A 84 6.75 -1.45 6.52
N LYS A 85 6.84 -0.74 7.65
CA LYS A 85 6.37 -1.25 8.95
C LYS A 85 4.86 -1.52 8.93
N LEU A 86 4.08 -0.67 8.28
CA LEU A 86 2.65 -0.86 8.13
C LEU A 86 2.33 -2.09 7.27
N ASP A 87 3.01 -2.25 6.12
CA ASP A 87 2.85 -3.41 5.25
C ASP A 87 3.17 -4.72 5.99
N GLN A 88 4.24 -4.74 6.79
CA GLN A 88 4.59 -5.92 7.61
C GLN A 88 3.50 -6.26 8.63
N LYS A 89 3.03 -5.26 9.41
CA LYS A 89 1.96 -5.49 10.40
C LYS A 89 0.66 -5.96 9.75
N LEU A 90 0.38 -5.48 8.55
CA LEU A 90 -0.82 -5.85 7.80
C LEU A 90 -0.72 -7.29 7.29
N ALA A 91 0.45 -7.71 6.81
CA ALA A 91 0.71 -9.11 6.46
C ALA A 91 0.58 -10.06 7.67
N GLU A 92 1.14 -9.67 8.82
CA GLU A 92 1.00 -10.44 10.07
C GLU A 92 -0.46 -10.56 10.51
N ALA A 93 -1.24 -9.47 10.40
CA ALA A 93 -2.67 -9.48 10.73
C ALA A 93 -3.47 -10.38 9.79
N HIS A 94 -3.17 -10.39 8.48
CA HIS A 94 -3.80 -11.30 7.53
C HIS A 94 -3.47 -12.77 7.84
N ALA A 95 -2.21 -13.10 8.10
CA ALA A 95 -1.83 -14.47 8.47
C ALA A 95 -2.55 -14.95 9.74
N LYS A 96 -2.70 -14.09 10.74
CA LYS A 96 -3.49 -14.40 11.95
C LYS A 96 -4.97 -14.59 11.63
N SER A 97 -5.55 -13.74 10.78
CA SER A 97 -6.94 -13.88 10.34
C SER A 97 -7.18 -15.22 9.63
N ASP A 98 -6.28 -15.62 8.72
CA ASP A 98 -6.40 -16.88 7.99
C ASP A 98 -6.28 -18.09 8.93
N LEU A 99 -5.38 -18.02 9.91
CA LEU A 99 -5.26 -19.04 10.94
C LEU A 99 -6.55 -19.16 11.78
N LEU A 100 -7.12 -18.03 12.23
CA LEU A 100 -8.37 -18.01 12.99
C LEU A 100 -9.54 -18.57 12.16
N LEU A 101 -9.60 -18.25 10.86
CA LEU A 101 -10.60 -18.80 9.96
C LEU A 101 -10.46 -20.32 9.82
N ALA A 102 -9.23 -20.83 9.69
CA ALA A 102 -8.97 -22.26 9.64
C ALA A 102 -9.35 -22.98 10.95
N GLN A 103 -9.02 -22.37 12.10
CA GLN A 103 -9.42 -22.88 13.43
C GLN A 103 -10.94 -22.90 13.57
N HIS A 104 -11.64 -21.85 13.15
CA HIS A 104 -13.10 -21.79 13.18
C HIS A 104 -13.73 -22.88 12.30
N ARG A 105 -13.23 -23.07 11.07
CA ARG A 105 -13.68 -24.14 10.17
C ARG A 105 -13.47 -25.53 10.79
N ARG A 106 -12.31 -25.77 11.41
CA ARG A 106 -12.01 -27.02 12.12
C ARG A 106 -12.96 -27.25 13.29
N ALA A 107 -13.19 -26.23 14.12
CA ALA A 107 -14.09 -26.33 15.26
C ALA A 107 -15.53 -26.67 14.82
N ARG A 108 -16.04 -26.03 13.77
CA ARG A 108 -17.36 -26.35 13.19
C ARG A 108 -17.44 -27.76 12.61
N ALA A 109 -16.35 -28.27 12.02
CA ALA A 109 -16.31 -29.64 11.51
C ALA A 109 -16.34 -30.67 12.66
N LEU A 110 -15.58 -30.41 13.74
CA LEU A 110 -15.56 -31.26 14.94
C LEU A 110 -16.93 -31.26 15.66
N GLU A 111 -17.56 -30.09 15.79
CA GLU A 111 -18.92 -29.94 16.33
C GLU A 111 -19.92 -30.81 15.54
N LYS A 112 -19.96 -30.66 14.21
CA LYS A 112 -20.84 -31.47 13.35
C LYS A 112 -20.56 -32.96 13.43
N ALA A 113 -19.28 -33.36 13.53
CA ALA A 113 -18.90 -34.76 13.67
C ALA A 113 -19.36 -35.32 15.03
N SER A 114 -19.19 -34.54 16.12
CA SER A 114 -19.66 -34.89 17.46
C SER A 114 -21.19 -35.02 17.50
N ASP A 115 -21.92 -34.08 16.91
CA ASP A 115 -23.39 -34.12 16.81
C ASP A 115 -23.86 -35.36 16.04
N ALA A 116 -23.18 -35.69 14.93
CA ALA A 116 -23.47 -36.90 14.16
C ALA A 116 -23.19 -38.17 14.97
N GLN A 117 -22.08 -38.21 15.73
CA GLN A 117 -21.73 -39.35 16.58
C GLN A 117 -22.73 -39.53 17.74
N LEU A 118 -23.17 -38.44 18.39
CA LEU A 118 -24.22 -38.48 19.40
C LEU A 118 -25.55 -38.96 18.80
N ALA A 119 -25.91 -38.48 17.61
CA ALA A 119 -27.11 -38.92 16.89
C ALA A 119 -27.06 -40.41 16.46
N ILE A 120 -25.87 -41.02 16.37
CA ILE A 120 -25.66 -42.45 16.15
C ILE A 120 -25.67 -43.23 17.48
N GLY A 121 -25.02 -42.69 18.52
CA GLY A 121 -24.93 -43.31 19.84
C GLY A 121 -26.26 -43.36 20.61
N ASP A 122 -27.17 -42.42 20.35
CA ASP A 122 -28.51 -42.37 20.94
C ASP A 122 -29.53 -43.32 20.24
N ARG A 123 -29.06 -44.14 19.29
CA ARG A 123 -29.93 -45.09 18.55
C ARG A 123 -29.93 -46.46 19.21
N SER A 124 -30.93 -46.68 20.05
CA SER A 124 -31.70 -47.92 19.96
C SER A 124 -32.09 -48.13 18.49
N ASN A 125 -31.46 -49.12 17.86
CA ASN A 125 -31.03 -49.08 16.46
C ASN A 125 -32.11 -49.37 15.40
N VAL A 126 -33.40 -49.12 15.68
CA VAL A 126 -34.52 -49.44 14.76
C VAL A 126 -35.41 -48.22 14.51
N ALA A 127 -35.87 -47.53 15.56
CA ALA A 127 -36.82 -46.41 15.43
C ALA A 127 -36.23 -45.15 14.75
N SER A 128 -34.92 -45.10 14.57
CA SER A 128 -34.19 -43.95 14.06
C SER A 128 -33.78 -44.10 12.60
N PHE A 129 -33.67 -45.35 12.11
CA PHE A 129 -33.60 -45.66 10.68
C PHE A 129 -34.94 -45.39 10.00
N ASP A 130 -36.05 -45.87 10.57
CA ASP A 130 -37.40 -45.62 10.04
C ASP A 130 -37.74 -44.13 9.95
N ARG A 131 -37.35 -43.33 10.94
CA ARG A 131 -37.54 -41.87 10.93
C ARG A 131 -36.71 -41.17 9.86
N LEU A 132 -35.48 -41.62 9.62
CA LEU A 132 -34.65 -41.10 8.52
C LEU A 132 -35.23 -41.49 7.17
N GLN A 133 -35.65 -42.74 7.02
CA GLN A 133 -36.29 -43.24 5.80
C GLN A 133 -37.57 -42.46 5.48
N GLN A 134 -38.44 -42.22 6.47
CA GLN A 134 -39.64 -41.39 6.28
C GLN A 134 -39.30 -39.94 5.91
N LYS A 135 -38.22 -39.36 6.47
CA LYS A 135 -37.79 -38.00 6.13
C LYS A 135 -37.24 -37.91 4.71
N VAL A 136 -36.49 -38.92 4.26
CA VAL A 136 -36.01 -39.01 2.87
C VAL A 136 -37.18 -39.19 1.91
N ILE A 137 -38.09 -40.14 2.16
CA ILE A 137 -39.28 -40.36 1.33
C ILE A 137 -40.11 -39.08 1.22
N ARG A 138 -40.31 -38.35 2.33
CA ARG A 138 -41.03 -37.07 2.31
C ARG A 138 -40.29 -36.00 1.52
N SER A 139 -38.97 -35.93 1.63
CA SER A 139 -38.15 -34.97 0.87
C SER A 139 -38.16 -35.29 -0.63
N GLU A 140 -38.10 -36.56 -1.00
CA GLU A 140 -38.22 -37.04 -2.38
C GLU A 140 -39.60 -36.73 -2.95
N ALA A 141 -40.67 -37.02 -2.21
CA ALA A 141 -42.04 -36.68 -2.62
C ALA A 141 -42.24 -35.16 -2.83
N VAL A 142 -41.69 -34.33 -1.95
CA VAL A 142 -41.73 -32.86 -2.12
C VAL A 142 -40.90 -32.41 -3.32
N SER A 143 -39.74 -33.02 -3.54
CA SER A 143 -38.90 -32.71 -4.71
C SER A 143 -39.58 -33.11 -6.02
N GLN A 144 -40.26 -34.26 -6.03
CA GLN A 144 -41.01 -34.75 -7.18
C GLN A 144 -42.22 -33.87 -7.48
N ALA A 145 -43.01 -33.51 -6.46
CA ALA A 145 -44.12 -32.56 -6.61
C ALA A 145 -43.66 -31.19 -7.12
N LYS A 146 -42.49 -30.71 -6.65
CA LYS A 146 -41.88 -29.48 -7.18
C LYS A 146 -41.44 -29.62 -8.63
N SER A 147 -40.93 -30.80 -9.03
CA SER A 147 -40.54 -31.06 -10.42
C SER A 147 -41.75 -31.13 -11.35
N GLU A 148 -42.85 -31.72 -10.89
CA GLU A 148 -44.12 -31.78 -11.64
C GLU A 148 -44.74 -30.40 -11.81
N LEU A 149 -44.72 -29.55 -10.77
CA LEU A 149 -45.16 -28.14 -10.85
C LEU A 149 -44.32 -27.26 -11.79
N VAL A 150 -43.10 -27.69 -12.13
CA VAL A 150 -42.20 -26.97 -13.07
C VAL A 150 -42.34 -27.50 -14.51
N ALA A 151 -42.94 -28.68 -14.68
CA ALA A 151 -43.16 -29.31 -15.98
C ALA A 151 -44.55 -28.99 -16.60
N ASP A 152 -45.45 -28.38 -15.82
CA ASP A 152 -46.74 -27.81 -16.22
C ASP A 152 -46.60 -26.31 -16.56
#